data_AF-A0A836SQ75-F1
#
_entry.id   AF-A0A836SQ75-F1
#
_cell.length_a   1.000
_cell.length_b   1.000
_cell.length_c   1.000
_cell.angle_alpha   90.00
_cell.angle_beta   90.00
_cell.angle_gamma   90.00
#
_symmetry.space_group_name_H-M   'P 1'
#
loop_
_entity.id
_entity.type
_entity.pdbx_description
1 polymer ?
#
loop_
_entity_poly.entity_id
_entity_poly.type
_entity_poly.pdbx_seq_one_letter_code
_entity_poly.pdbx_strand_id
1 'polypeptide(L)'
;MRSIFIIWSITFLYGLDYVESSNGLIPPPLAEVGPSNPYVNTDQHGIIVWFGDGAGNWSSYMNGEFGYGGVAVGDANNDGHRDVGYGMRHNYSGNDFGDQLMEVALGDGTSRNWTPWDDNLATQGQNWGMFASDYADIDNDGDLDFGSVSIGADD
;
A
#
# COMPACT_ATOMS: atom_id res chain seq x y z
N MET A 1 16.27 -16.18 -32.64
CA MET A 1 16.03 -14.79 -33.12
C MET A 1 15.44 -14.05 -31.95
N ARG A 2 16.25 -13.35 -31.14
CA ARG A 2 16.60 -11.91 -31.21
C ARG A 2 15.41 -10.98 -31.41
N SER A 3 15.30 -10.10 -30.41
CA SER A 3 14.70 -8.76 -30.39
C SER A 3 13.24 -8.67 -29.93
N ILE A 4 13.06 -8.15 -28.71
CA ILE A 4 11.90 -7.30 -28.42
C ILE A 4 12.38 -5.85 -28.43
N PHE A 5 11.67 -5.06 -29.24
CA PHE A 5 11.80 -3.62 -29.41
C PHE A 5 11.05 -2.94 -28.26
N ILE A 6 11.65 -1.96 -27.59
CA ILE A 6 10.88 -0.99 -26.80
C ILE A 6 11.15 0.38 -27.42
N ILE A 7 10.08 0.96 -27.96
CA ILE A 7 10.04 2.27 -28.60
C ILE A 7 10.19 3.34 -27.52
N TRP A 8 11.13 4.24 -27.74
CA TRP A 8 11.35 5.45 -26.95
C TRP A 8 10.31 6.49 -27.38
N SER A 9 9.33 6.78 -26.51
CA SER A 9 8.63 8.05 -26.52
C SER A 9 8.72 8.65 -25.11
N ILE A 10 9.72 9.51 -24.91
CA ILE A 10 9.78 10.36 -23.73
C ILE A 10 8.71 11.44 -23.88
N THR A 11 7.73 11.37 -22.98
CA THR A 11 7.02 12.55 -22.47
C THR A 11 7.20 12.51 -20.96
N PHE A 12 8.24 13.21 -20.51
CA PHE A 12 8.61 13.52 -19.13
C PHE A 12 8.69 12.36 -18.13
N LEU A 13 9.92 11.93 -17.83
CA LEU A 13 10.24 11.26 -16.57
C LEU A 13 10.28 12.32 -15.45
N TYR A 14 9.11 12.72 -14.93
CA TYR A 14 9.06 13.39 -13.64
C TYR A 14 9.05 12.30 -12.57
N GLY A 15 10.07 12.26 -11.70
CA GLY A 15 10.09 11.51 -10.45
C GLY A 15 9.91 10.00 -10.54
N LEU A 16 10.82 9.22 -9.97
CA LEU A 16 10.48 7.83 -9.66
C LEU A 16 9.56 7.83 -8.43
N ASP A 17 8.25 7.97 -8.59
CA ASP A 17 7.36 8.00 -7.43
C ASP A 17 7.39 6.65 -6.69
N TYR A 18 7.51 6.69 -5.37
CA TYR A 18 7.61 5.50 -4.50
C TYR A 18 6.47 5.54 -3.48
N VAL A 19 5.77 4.42 -3.31
CA VAL A 19 4.67 4.26 -2.37
C VAL A 19 5.09 3.24 -1.31
N GLU A 20 4.92 3.58 -0.04
CA GLU A 20 5.07 2.66 1.09
C GLU A 20 3.93 2.83 2.10
N SER A 21 3.68 1.80 2.90
CA SER A 21 2.91 1.98 4.14
C SER A 21 3.84 2.46 5.25
N SER A 22 3.30 3.15 6.25
CA SER A 22 4.08 3.75 7.35
C SER A 22 5.15 2.80 7.93
N ASN A 23 6.34 3.30 8.32
CA ASN A 23 7.43 2.46 8.84
C ASN A 23 7.79 2.90 10.26
N GLY A 24 7.31 2.19 11.29
CA GLY A 24 7.62 2.44 12.70
C GLY A 24 9.04 2.04 13.12
N LEU A 25 10.07 2.55 12.45
CA LEU A 25 11.46 2.11 12.62
C LEU A 25 12.15 2.70 13.86
N ILE A 26 11.72 2.30 15.06
CA ILE A 26 12.61 2.14 16.23
C ILE A 26 12.08 0.95 17.06
N PRO A 27 12.86 -0.12 17.31
CA PRO A 27 12.47 -1.12 18.29
C PRO A 27 12.39 -0.45 19.67
N PRO A 28 11.21 -0.43 20.35
CA PRO A 28 11.14 0.13 21.69
C PRO A 28 12.05 -0.70 22.62
N PRO A 29 12.72 -0.07 23.61
CA PRO A 29 13.32 -0.81 24.71
C PRO A 29 12.21 -1.64 25.36
N LEU A 30 12.52 -2.90 25.69
CA LEU A 30 11.61 -3.90 26.26
C LEU A 30 10.87 -3.36 27.51
N ALA A 31 9.76 -2.67 27.28
CA ALA A 31 8.75 -2.29 28.25
C ALA A 31 7.44 -2.18 27.46
N GLU A 32 6.52 -3.11 27.71
CA GLU A 32 5.16 -3.29 27.18
C GLU A 32 4.51 -2.09 26.44
N VAL A 33 5.01 -1.76 25.26
CA VAL A 33 4.33 -0.92 24.28
C VAL A 33 4.33 -1.70 22.98
N GLY A 34 3.16 -2.21 22.60
CA GLY A 34 2.99 -3.05 21.42
C GLY A 34 3.54 -2.36 20.16
N PRO A 35 4.19 -3.07 19.22
CA PRO A 35 4.98 -2.45 18.16
C PRO A 35 4.13 -1.88 17.00
N SER A 36 2.92 -1.42 17.29
CA SER A 36 1.83 -1.41 16.30
C SER A 36 1.24 -0.02 16.01
N ASN A 37 1.29 0.93 16.95
CA ASN A 37 0.57 2.20 16.82
C ASN A 37 1.25 3.20 15.82
N PRO A 38 0.54 3.74 14.82
CA PRO A 38 1.08 4.68 13.82
C PRO A 38 1.60 6.01 14.39
N TYR A 39 1.26 6.37 15.64
CA TYR A 39 1.70 7.62 16.26
C TYR A 39 2.77 7.47 17.34
N VAL A 40 3.32 6.26 17.52
CA VAL A 40 4.39 6.09 18.52
C VAL A 40 5.71 6.56 17.92
N ASN A 41 6.13 7.76 18.33
CA ASN A 41 7.39 8.40 17.94
C ASN A 41 7.54 8.70 16.44
N THR A 42 6.43 8.77 15.69
CA THR A 42 6.41 9.17 14.29
C THR A 42 5.12 9.88 13.94
N ASP A 43 5.20 10.82 13.00
CA ASP A 43 4.03 11.44 12.36
C ASP A 43 3.64 10.69 11.06
N GLN A 44 4.29 9.56 10.77
CA GLN A 44 4.05 8.76 9.57
C GLN A 44 2.84 7.83 9.75
N HIS A 45 1.89 7.91 8.82
CA HIS A 45 0.63 7.18 8.87
C HIS A 45 0.15 6.86 7.45
N GLY A 46 -0.66 5.81 7.35
CA GLY A 46 -1.37 5.45 6.13
C GLY A 46 -0.45 5.12 4.95
N ILE A 47 -0.93 5.53 3.77
CA ILE A 47 -0.21 5.47 2.50
C ILE A 47 0.71 6.67 2.41
N ILE A 48 2.00 6.41 2.22
CA ILE A 48 3.02 7.43 2.05
C ILE A 48 3.50 7.41 0.60
N VAL A 49 3.31 8.51 -0.11
CA VAL A 49 3.82 8.70 -1.47
C VAL A 49 4.97 9.68 -1.44
N TRP A 50 6.13 9.25 -1.92
CA TRP A 50 7.32 10.08 -2.09
C TRP A 50 7.38 10.58 -3.54
N PHE A 51 7.18 11.88 -3.71
CA PHE A 51 7.27 12.58 -4.98
C PHE A 51 8.69 13.07 -5.23
N GLY A 52 9.28 12.65 -6.35
CA GLY A 52 10.60 13.10 -6.78
C GLY A 52 10.51 14.29 -7.72
N ASP A 53 11.34 15.31 -7.52
CA ASP A 53 11.39 16.47 -8.43
C ASP A 53 12.27 16.25 -9.67
N GLY A 54 12.89 15.07 -9.80
CA GLY A 54 13.83 14.73 -10.87
C GLY A 54 15.24 15.33 -10.73
N ALA A 55 15.47 16.18 -9.73
CA ALA A 55 16.78 16.75 -9.38
C ALA A 55 17.40 16.08 -8.14
N GLY A 56 16.75 15.03 -7.62
CA GLY A 56 17.18 14.29 -6.44
C GLY A 56 16.57 14.80 -5.13
N ASN A 57 15.64 15.76 -5.18
CA ASN A 57 14.85 16.15 -4.02
C ASN A 57 13.55 15.34 -3.97
N TRP A 58 13.10 15.07 -2.74
CA TRP A 58 11.93 14.25 -2.45
C TRP A 58 11.04 14.92 -1.42
N SER A 59 9.73 14.82 -1.61
CA SER A 59 8.73 15.25 -0.63
C SER A 59 7.66 14.17 -0.49
N SER A 60 7.20 13.92 0.73
CA SER A 60 6.14 12.94 0.97
C SER A 60 4.75 13.58 1.09
N TYR A 61 3.74 12.80 0.74
CA TYR A 61 2.34 13.03 1.09
C TYR A 61 1.81 11.78 1.80
N MET A 62 0.95 11.96 2.79
CA MET A 62 0.40 10.87 3.59
C MET A 62 -1.13 10.92 3.57
N ASN A 63 -1.78 9.76 3.43
CA ASN A 63 -3.24 9.64 3.38
C ASN A 63 -3.71 8.40 4.15
N GLY A 64 -4.74 8.56 4.99
CA GLY A 64 -5.29 7.49 5.83
C GLY A 64 -4.61 7.39 7.19
N GLU A 65 -5.35 6.95 8.21
CA GLU A 65 -4.90 6.93 9.61
C GLU A 65 -4.68 5.50 10.10
N PHE A 66 -3.81 4.78 9.39
CA PHE A 66 -3.54 3.38 9.67
C PHE A 66 -2.05 3.02 9.66
N GLY A 67 -1.77 1.82 10.16
CA GLY A 67 -0.42 1.33 10.40
C GLY A 67 0.21 0.66 9.17
N TYR A 68 1.19 -0.18 9.44
CA TYR A 68 2.13 -0.65 8.44
C TYR A 68 1.88 -2.07 7.94
N GLY A 69 2.40 -2.35 6.76
CA GLY A 69 2.47 -3.67 6.13
C GLY A 69 2.94 -3.60 4.67
N GLY A 70 2.46 -4.50 3.81
CA GLY A 70 2.79 -4.47 2.38
C GLY A 70 1.97 -3.45 1.60
N VAL A 71 2.48 -2.97 0.48
CA VAL A 71 1.71 -2.15 -0.48
C VAL A 71 2.01 -2.60 -1.90
N ALA A 72 0.98 -2.63 -2.72
CA ALA A 72 0.99 -2.87 -4.15
C ALA A 72 0.31 -1.69 -4.85
N VAL A 73 0.81 -1.32 -6.03
CA VAL A 73 0.25 -0.23 -6.85
C VAL A 73 -0.15 -0.81 -8.20
N GLY A 74 -1.41 -0.60 -8.57
CA GLY A 74 -2.03 -1.20 -9.77
C GLY A 74 -3.09 -0.29 -10.35
N ASP A 75 -3.76 -0.72 -11.42
CA ASP A 75 -5.02 -0.13 -11.90
C ASP A 75 -6.04 -1.26 -11.78
N ALA A 76 -6.65 -1.36 -10.61
CA ALA A 76 -7.43 -2.52 -10.18
C ALA A 76 -8.84 -2.50 -10.76
N ASN A 77 -9.34 -1.34 -11.20
CA ASN A 77 -10.65 -1.19 -11.82
C ASN A 77 -10.60 -0.78 -13.31
N ASN A 78 -9.41 -0.73 -13.91
CA ASN A 78 -9.16 -0.35 -15.30
C ASN A 78 -9.67 1.06 -15.66
N ASP A 79 -9.62 2.02 -14.72
CA ASP A 79 -10.04 3.42 -14.95
C ASP A 79 -8.90 4.34 -15.43
N GLY A 80 -7.68 3.83 -15.47
CA GLY A 80 -6.48 4.57 -15.88
C GLY A 80 -5.82 5.36 -14.75
N HIS A 81 -6.25 5.16 -13.50
CA HIS A 81 -5.65 5.72 -12.30
C HIS A 81 -4.88 4.64 -11.52
N ARG A 82 -4.02 5.11 -10.61
CA ARG A 82 -3.22 4.22 -9.75
C ARG A 82 -3.96 3.97 -8.45
N ASP A 83 -4.40 2.74 -8.30
CA ASP A 83 -4.98 2.18 -7.11
C ASP A 83 -3.92 1.56 -6.21
N VAL A 84 -4.30 1.32 -4.96
CA VAL A 84 -3.41 0.79 -3.93
C VAL A 84 -4.07 -0.38 -3.23
N GLY A 85 -3.33 -1.49 -3.17
CA GLY A 85 -3.66 -2.64 -2.36
C GLY A 85 -2.67 -2.70 -1.22
N TYR A 86 -3.12 -2.82 0.01
CA TYR A 86 -2.22 -2.81 1.15
C TYR A 86 -2.62 -3.83 2.20
N GLY A 87 -1.58 -4.43 2.78
CA GLY A 87 -1.68 -5.25 3.96
C GLY A 87 -1.33 -4.40 5.18
N MET A 88 -1.99 -4.66 6.31
CA MET A 88 -1.71 -4.03 7.58
C MET A 88 -1.49 -5.08 8.67
N ARG A 89 -0.69 -4.72 9.67
CA ARG A 89 -0.41 -5.63 10.80
C ARG A 89 -1.57 -5.72 11.80
N HIS A 90 -2.32 -4.64 11.99
CA HIS A 90 -3.56 -4.58 12.75
C HIS A 90 -4.50 -3.55 12.09
N ASN A 91 -5.79 -3.65 12.38
CA ASN A 91 -6.77 -2.63 12.01
C ASN A 91 -6.63 -1.47 13.00
N TYR A 92 -6.48 -0.24 12.50
CA TYR A 92 -6.26 0.95 13.34
C TYR A 92 -7.33 2.02 13.17
N SER A 93 -8.02 2.02 12.04
CA SER A 93 -9.06 3.00 11.75
C SER A 93 -10.42 2.51 12.26
N GLY A 94 -11.25 3.45 12.70
CA GLY A 94 -12.68 3.22 12.95
C GLY A 94 -13.55 3.55 11.74
N ASN A 95 -12.93 3.94 10.63
CA ASN A 95 -13.58 4.20 9.35
C ASN A 95 -13.05 3.20 8.32
N ASP A 96 -13.84 2.96 7.28
CA ASP A 96 -13.59 2.04 6.16
C ASP A 96 -12.15 2.02 5.62
N PHE A 97 -11.49 3.19 5.58
CA PHE A 97 -10.08 3.27 5.20
C PHE A 97 -9.16 2.91 6.37
N GLY A 98 -8.69 1.66 6.42
CA GLY A 98 -7.77 1.11 7.42
C GLY A 98 -8.43 0.27 8.54
N ASP A 99 -9.63 -0.27 8.28
CA ASP A 99 -10.41 -1.09 9.22
C ASP A 99 -10.32 -2.61 9.03
N GLN A 100 -9.64 -3.07 7.98
CA GLN A 100 -9.36 -4.47 7.65
C GLN A 100 -7.84 -4.73 7.56
N LEU A 101 -7.42 -6.00 7.56
CA LEU A 101 -5.98 -6.33 7.47
C LEU A 101 -5.46 -6.29 6.04
N MET A 102 -6.34 -6.40 5.05
CA MET A 102 -6.05 -6.30 3.63
C MET A 102 -7.12 -5.40 3.05
N GLU A 103 -6.71 -4.36 2.34
CA GLU A 103 -7.64 -3.43 1.70
C GLU A 103 -7.16 -3.07 0.30
N VAL A 104 -8.11 -2.68 -0.54
CA VAL A 104 -7.89 -2.06 -1.84
C VAL A 104 -8.63 -0.73 -1.86
N ALA A 105 -7.92 0.33 -2.23
CA ALA A 105 -8.49 1.66 -2.38
C ALA A 105 -8.22 2.22 -3.78
N LEU A 106 -9.26 2.81 -4.38
CA LEU A 106 -9.25 3.35 -5.73
C LEU A 106 -8.70 4.77 -5.76
N GLY A 107 -7.71 5.01 -6.61
CA GLY A 107 -7.07 6.30 -6.77
C GLY A 107 -7.87 7.24 -7.66
N ASP A 108 -7.80 8.54 -7.36
CA ASP A 108 -8.41 9.58 -8.19
C ASP A 108 -7.44 10.16 -9.26
N GLY A 109 -6.34 9.47 -9.51
CA GLY A 109 -5.28 9.87 -10.45
C GLY A 109 -4.32 10.92 -9.92
N THR A 110 -4.48 11.39 -8.67
CA THR A 110 -3.58 12.41 -8.08
C THR A 110 -2.39 11.83 -7.32
N SER A 111 -2.41 10.52 -7.03
CA SER A 111 -1.50 9.84 -6.10
C SER A 111 -1.50 10.48 -4.70
N ARG A 112 -2.62 11.10 -4.29
CA ARG A 112 -2.77 11.75 -2.97
C ARG A 112 -4.07 11.41 -2.27
N ASN A 113 -4.97 10.69 -2.92
CA ASN A 113 -6.26 10.41 -2.35
C ASN A 113 -6.80 9.11 -2.93
N TRP A 114 -7.42 8.32 -2.07
CA TRP A 114 -8.00 7.04 -2.40
C TRP A 114 -9.35 6.87 -1.72
N THR A 115 -10.24 6.13 -2.38
CA THR A 115 -11.53 5.72 -1.83
C THR A 115 -11.50 4.22 -1.58
N PRO A 116 -11.78 3.73 -0.35
CA PRO A 116 -11.88 2.30 -0.08
C PRO A 116 -12.84 1.62 -1.07
N TRP A 117 -12.48 0.43 -1.53
CA TRP A 117 -13.23 -0.31 -2.54
C TRP A 117 -13.46 -1.76 -2.19
N ASP A 118 -12.62 -2.33 -1.34
CA ASP A 118 -12.86 -3.67 -0.84
C ASP A 118 -13.90 -3.69 0.28
N ASP A 119 -14.63 -4.80 0.33
CA ASP A 119 -15.40 -5.21 1.47
C ASP A 119 -15.18 -6.72 1.60
N ASN A 120 -14.68 -7.17 2.75
CA ASN A 120 -14.54 -8.57 3.15
C ASN A 120 -13.24 -9.31 2.79
N LEU A 121 -12.14 -8.59 2.55
CA LEU A 121 -10.82 -9.23 2.47
C LEU A 121 -10.30 -9.61 3.87
N ALA A 122 -9.61 -10.75 3.98
CA ALA A 122 -9.03 -11.23 5.23
C ALA A 122 -10.01 -11.28 6.44
N THR A 123 -11.25 -11.75 6.21
CA THR A 123 -12.33 -11.79 7.21
C THR A 123 -12.47 -13.13 7.97
N GLN A 124 -11.61 -14.11 7.70
CA GLN A 124 -11.71 -15.48 8.23
C GLN A 124 -10.86 -15.69 9.49
N GLY A 125 -10.87 -14.73 10.43
CA GLY A 125 -10.16 -14.84 11.70
C GLY A 125 -8.70 -14.39 11.65
N GLN A 126 -8.25 -13.86 10.51
CA GLN A 126 -6.97 -13.16 10.42
C GLN A 126 -7.02 -11.96 11.36
N ASN A 127 -6.17 -11.97 12.39
CA ASN A 127 -6.09 -10.90 13.39
C ASN A 127 -4.69 -10.26 13.44
N TRP A 128 -3.77 -10.74 12.58
CA TRP A 128 -2.38 -10.29 12.61
C TRP A 128 -1.68 -10.39 11.26
N GLY A 129 -0.92 -9.33 10.96
CA GLY A 129 0.30 -9.40 10.16
C GLY A 129 0.13 -9.67 8.66
N MET A 130 -0.19 -8.66 7.88
CA MET A 130 -0.01 -8.69 6.42
C MET A 130 1.24 -7.91 6.01
N PHE A 131 2.16 -8.57 5.32
CA PHE A 131 3.39 -8.01 4.78
C PHE A 131 3.46 -8.29 3.28
N ALA A 132 4.45 -7.71 2.61
CA ALA A 132 4.81 -7.98 1.21
C ALA A 132 3.59 -8.28 0.34
N SER A 133 3.00 -7.21 -0.20
CA SER A 133 1.80 -7.29 -1.00
C SER A 133 2.14 -7.06 -2.46
N ASP A 134 1.38 -7.69 -3.37
CA ASP A 134 1.55 -7.51 -4.80
C ASP A 134 0.19 -7.59 -5.51
N TYR A 135 0.15 -7.00 -6.71
CA TYR A 135 -0.95 -7.17 -7.65
C TYR A 135 -0.51 -8.07 -8.81
N ALA A 136 -1.36 -9.01 -9.18
CA ALA A 136 -1.18 -9.81 -10.38
C ALA A 136 -2.54 -10.29 -10.89
N ASP A 137 -2.72 -10.35 -12.20
CA ASP A 137 -3.84 -11.07 -12.82
C ASP A 137 -3.49 -12.58 -12.83
N ILE A 138 -3.84 -13.30 -11.76
CA ILE A 138 -3.37 -14.68 -11.52
C ILE A 138 -4.25 -15.71 -12.23
N ASP A 139 -5.52 -15.40 -12.43
CA ASP A 139 -6.48 -16.28 -13.10
C ASP A 139 -6.75 -15.90 -14.57
N ASN A 140 -6.13 -14.82 -15.05
CA ASN A 140 -6.17 -14.34 -16.42
C ASN A 140 -7.60 -13.94 -16.85
N ASP A 141 -8.33 -13.27 -15.97
CA ASP A 141 -9.65 -12.68 -16.27
C ASP A 141 -9.56 -11.22 -16.75
N GLY A 142 -8.39 -10.60 -16.62
CA GLY A 142 -8.10 -9.23 -17.06
C GLY A 142 -8.22 -8.18 -15.97
N ASP A 143 -8.56 -8.58 -14.73
CA ASP A 143 -8.56 -7.75 -13.55
C ASP A 143 -7.34 -8.10 -12.66
N LEU A 144 -6.91 -7.15 -11.81
CA LEU A 144 -5.77 -7.40 -10.92
C LEU A 144 -6.24 -8.08 -9.62
N ASP A 145 -5.67 -9.24 -9.30
CA ASP A 145 -5.82 -9.87 -7.99
C ASP A 145 -4.84 -9.30 -6.98
N PHE A 146 -5.29 -9.18 -5.73
CA PHE A 146 -4.46 -8.74 -4.62
C PHE A 146 -3.99 -9.92 -3.77
N GLY A 147 -2.67 -10.01 -3.57
CA GLY A 147 -2.05 -10.99 -2.69
C GLY A 147 -1.21 -10.33 -1.61
N SER A 148 -1.20 -10.92 -0.41
CA SER A 148 -0.30 -10.51 0.67
C SER A 148 0.23 -11.73 1.43
N VAL A 149 1.45 -11.62 1.95
CA VAL A 149 2.02 -12.65 2.83
C VAL A 149 1.54 -12.43 4.26
N SER A 150 0.86 -13.41 4.82
CA SER A 150 0.43 -13.43 6.22
C SER A 150 1.51 -14.00 7.14
N ILE A 151 1.69 -13.39 8.32
CA ILE A 151 2.37 -14.02 9.46
C ILE A 151 1.47 -13.98 10.70
N GLY A 152 1.20 -15.15 11.29
CA GLY A 152 0.42 -15.24 12.52
C GLY A 152 -1.10 -15.17 12.33
N ALA A 153 -1.61 -15.36 11.11
CA ALA A 153 -2.97 -15.86 10.94
C ALA A 153 -2.98 -17.35 11.35
N ASP A 154 -3.70 -17.67 12.43
CA ASP A 154 -4.15 -19.02 12.72
C ASP A 154 -5.53 -19.17 12.07
N ASP A 155 -5.76 -20.26 11.36
CA ASP A 155 -7.10 -20.72 10.95
C ASP A 155 -7.73 -21.57 12.07
#